data_AF-A0A2U1CYR4-F1
#
_entry.id   AF-A0A2U1CYR4-F1
#
_cell.length_a   1.000
_cell.length_b   1.000
_cell.length_c   1.000
_cell.angle_alpha   90.00
_cell.angle_beta   90.00
_cell.angle_gamma   90.00
#
_symmetry.space_group_name_H-M   'P 1'
#
loop_
_entity.id
_entity.type
_entity.pdbx_description
1 polymer ?
#
loop_
_entity_poly.entity_id
_entity_poly.type
_entity_poly.pdbx_seq_one_letter_code
_entity_poly.pdbx_strand_id
1 'polypeptide(L)'
;MIDRLRTAWLIGSVVALGLMLVVPDALSRSFRDFTQIPTPSALPDGAERIESLQRLDRELVLEGVNAILSAWNQGQLDTILVQDFVDAQKLSDTVLTEVPRDARLVLLSMRSYSVISQHRVAEPGDGDRRVSRVAVTVRLQLTFNDPRTGYQRLPSTSEFILEIREPI
;
A
#
# COMPACT_ATOMS: atom_id res chain seq x y z
N MET A 1 -28.83 66.62 -71.88
CA MET A 1 -29.35 65.30 -71.47
C MET A 1 -28.42 64.82 -70.35
N ILE A 2 -28.57 65.29 -69.11
CA ILE A 2 -29.22 64.58 -67.99
C ILE A 2 -28.78 63.09 -68.02
N ASP A 3 -27.90 62.58 -67.15
CA ASP A 3 -28.03 62.54 -65.69
C ASP A 3 -26.68 62.28 -64.93
N ARG A 4 -26.53 63.02 -63.82
CA ARG A 4 -25.99 62.72 -62.47
C ARG A 4 -24.99 61.55 -62.27
N LEU A 5 -23.76 61.83 -61.81
CA LEU A 5 -23.30 61.91 -60.40
C LEU A 5 -23.45 60.62 -59.55
N ARG A 6 -22.32 59.98 -59.21
CA ARG A 6 -21.88 59.59 -57.83
C ARG A 6 -20.64 58.67 -57.87
N THR A 7 -19.42 59.16 -57.63
CA THR A 7 -18.67 59.06 -56.35
C THR A 7 -18.83 57.76 -55.55
N ALA A 8 -17.74 56.96 -55.45
CA ALA A 8 -17.23 56.45 -54.17
C ALA A 8 -15.84 55.77 -54.30
N TRP A 9 -14.85 56.34 -53.60
CA TRP A 9 -13.79 55.72 -52.76
C TRP A 9 -13.16 54.38 -53.21
N LEU A 10 -11.85 54.32 -53.50
CA LEU A 10 -10.76 53.98 -52.54
C LEU A 10 -11.15 52.74 -51.71
N ILE A 11 -10.46 51.59 -51.73
CA ILE A 11 -9.13 51.27 -51.18
C ILE A 11 -8.92 49.77 -51.59
N GLY A 12 -7.82 49.40 -52.24
CA GLY A 12 -6.71 48.67 -51.60
C GLY A 12 -7.02 47.22 -51.17
N SER A 13 -6.39 46.22 -51.81
CA SER A 13 -6.23 44.85 -51.28
C SER A 13 -5.02 44.23 -51.98
N VAL A 14 -3.83 44.33 -51.39
CA VAL A 14 -3.24 43.42 -50.38
C VAL A 14 -2.95 42.04 -50.98
N VAL A 15 -1.67 41.87 -51.31
CA VAL A 15 -1.00 40.60 -51.57
C VAL A 15 -1.11 39.74 -50.32
N ALA A 16 -1.88 38.65 -50.38
CA ALA A 16 -1.88 37.63 -49.33
C ALA A 16 -0.81 36.58 -49.63
N LEU A 17 0.34 36.77 -48.99
CA LEU A 17 1.45 35.84 -48.90
C LEU A 17 0.97 34.58 -48.14
N GLY A 18 0.99 33.42 -48.81
CA GLY A 18 0.59 32.14 -48.21
C GLY A 18 1.58 31.69 -47.14
N LEU A 19 1.13 31.68 -45.89
CA LEU A 19 1.86 31.10 -44.75
C LEU A 19 1.47 29.62 -44.63
N MET A 20 2.35 28.71 -45.08
CA MET A 20 2.23 27.28 -44.80
C MET A 20 2.47 27.04 -43.31
N LEU A 21 1.41 26.72 -42.58
CA LEU A 21 1.49 26.21 -41.19
C LEU A 21 1.89 24.74 -41.23
N VAL A 22 3.14 24.45 -40.87
CA VAL A 22 3.59 23.09 -40.55
C VAL A 22 3.06 22.76 -39.15
N VAL A 23 2.12 21.81 -39.07
CA VAL A 23 1.66 21.25 -37.79
C VAL A 23 2.68 20.20 -37.36
N PRO A 24 3.32 20.32 -36.18
CA PRO A 24 4.11 19.21 -35.66
C PRO A 24 3.15 18.14 -35.10
N ASP A 25 3.24 16.94 -35.65
CA ASP A 25 2.64 15.73 -35.08
C ASP A 25 3.18 15.52 -33.66
N ALA A 26 2.38 15.91 -32.68
CA ALA A 26 2.59 15.54 -31.29
C ALA A 26 2.37 14.03 -31.18
N LEU A 27 3.46 13.26 -31.32
CA LEU A 27 3.51 11.83 -31.07
C LEU A 27 3.00 11.58 -29.64
N SER A 28 1.80 11.02 -29.56
CA SER A 28 1.18 10.59 -28.32
C SER A 28 2.12 9.60 -27.63
N ARG A 29 2.35 9.84 -26.35
CA ARG A 29 3.16 8.99 -25.49
C ARG A 29 2.49 7.62 -25.47
N SER A 30 3.14 6.63 -26.07
CA SER A 30 2.84 5.22 -25.88
C SER A 30 2.78 4.97 -24.37
N PHE A 31 1.56 4.67 -23.89
CA PHE A 31 1.38 4.12 -22.56
C PHE A 31 2.21 2.84 -22.50
N ARG A 32 3.06 2.72 -21.49
CA ARG A 32 3.85 1.53 -21.24
C ARG A 32 2.89 0.34 -21.15
N ASP A 33 3.11 -0.64 -22.01
CA ASP A 33 2.42 -1.93 -21.94
C ASP A 33 2.59 -2.47 -20.52
N PHE A 34 1.47 -2.70 -19.84
CA PHE A 34 1.48 -3.34 -18.53
C PHE A 34 1.72 -4.83 -18.75
N THR A 35 2.97 -5.25 -18.82
CA THR A 35 3.31 -6.67 -18.78
C THR A 35 2.85 -7.22 -17.43
N GLN A 36 1.80 -8.03 -17.42
CA GLN A 36 1.31 -8.69 -16.22
C GLN A 36 2.43 -9.57 -15.67
N ILE A 37 2.92 -9.23 -14.47
CA ILE A 37 3.85 -10.11 -13.74
C ILE A 37 3.01 -11.28 -13.24
N PRO A 38 3.28 -12.54 -13.66
CA PRO A 38 2.58 -13.69 -13.13
C PRO A 38 2.87 -13.78 -11.63
N THR A 39 1.84 -13.57 -10.81
CA THR A 39 1.93 -13.76 -9.37
C THR A 39 2.30 -15.22 -9.10
N PRO A 40 3.43 -15.54 -8.44
CA PRO A 40 3.71 -16.90 -8.03
C PRO A 40 2.67 -17.28 -6.96
N SER A 41 1.65 -18.04 -7.36
CA SER A 41 0.60 -18.57 -6.50
C SER A 41 0.60 -20.09 -6.66
N ALA A 42 1.70 -20.72 -6.25
CA ALA A 42 1.58 -22.09 -5.79
C ALA A 42 0.83 -22.00 -4.44
N LEU A 43 -0.40 -22.51 -4.43
CA LEU A 43 -1.12 -22.68 -3.17
C LEU A 43 -0.38 -23.74 -2.34
N PRO A 44 -0.39 -23.62 -1.00
CA PRO A 44 0.12 -24.69 -0.13
C PRO A 44 -0.59 -26.02 -0.42
N ASP A 45 0.07 -27.14 -0.13
CA ASP A 45 -0.53 -28.47 -0.31
C ASP A 45 -1.84 -28.59 0.49
N GLY A 46 -2.91 -29.00 -0.19
CA GLY A 46 -4.26 -29.11 0.40
C GLY A 46 -5.04 -27.80 0.49
N ALA A 47 -4.51 -26.69 -0.04
CA ALA A 47 -5.21 -25.41 -0.04
C ALA A 47 -6.09 -25.22 -1.29
N GLU A 48 -7.33 -24.80 -1.08
CA GLU A 48 -8.24 -24.42 -2.17
C GLU A 48 -8.23 -22.91 -2.40
N ARG A 49 -8.18 -22.51 -3.69
CA ARG A 49 -8.24 -21.10 -4.07
C ARG A 49 -9.63 -20.54 -3.78
N ILE A 50 -9.68 -19.39 -3.13
CA ILE A 50 -10.91 -18.59 -3.05
C ILE A 50 -10.96 -17.68 -4.29
N GLU A 51 -11.98 -17.84 -5.13
CA GLU A 51 -12.10 -17.10 -6.40
C GLU A 51 -12.33 -15.59 -6.22
N SER A 52 -12.92 -15.20 -5.10
CA SER A 52 -13.14 -13.79 -4.74
C SER A 52 -12.66 -13.52 -3.32
N LEU A 53 -11.66 -12.65 -3.18
CA LEU A 53 -11.18 -12.19 -1.87
C LEU A 53 -12.35 -11.63 -1.07
N GLN A 54 -12.63 -12.22 0.08
CA GLN A 54 -13.62 -11.74 1.02
C GLN A 54 -13.01 -10.66 1.91
N ARG A 55 -13.79 -9.62 2.19
CA ARG A 55 -13.37 -8.58 3.14
C ARG A 55 -13.27 -9.20 4.54
N LEU A 56 -12.14 -8.99 5.21
CA LEU A 56 -11.98 -9.34 6.62
C LEU A 56 -12.63 -8.28 7.50
N ASP A 57 -13.06 -8.71 8.69
CA ASP A 57 -13.46 -7.80 9.74
C ASP A 57 -12.27 -6.89 10.13
N ARG A 58 -12.53 -5.60 10.19
CA ARG A 58 -11.56 -4.61 10.60
C ARG A 58 -11.10 -4.84 12.04
N GLU A 59 -11.99 -5.31 12.92
CA GLU A 59 -11.68 -5.56 14.33
C GLU A 59 -10.67 -6.69 14.47
N LEU A 60 -10.82 -7.77 13.69
CA LEU A 60 -9.88 -8.89 13.66
C LEU A 60 -8.49 -8.46 13.18
N VAL A 61 -8.42 -7.61 12.16
CA VAL A 61 -7.14 -7.04 11.69
C VAL A 61 -6.50 -6.17 12.78
N LEU A 62 -7.29 -5.35 13.47
CA LEU A 62 -6.82 -4.50 14.57
C LEU A 62 -6.30 -5.34 15.75
N GLU A 63 -6.97 -6.44 16.08
CA GLU A 63 -6.53 -7.39 17.09
C GLU A 63 -5.15 -7.97 16.74
N GLY A 64 -4.97 -8.42 15.50
CA GLY A 64 -3.67 -8.92 15.02
C GLY A 64 -2.56 -7.88 15.13
N VAL A 65 -2.82 -6.61 14.78
CA VAL A 65 -1.86 -5.51 15.00
C VAL A 65 -1.53 -5.35 16.48
N ASN A 66 -2.54 -5.33 17.36
CA ASN A 66 -2.32 -5.17 18.79
C ASN A 66 -1.52 -6.34 19.38
N ALA A 67 -1.73 -7.56 18.89
CA ALA A 67 -0.94 -8.72 19.28
C ALA A 67 0.55 -8.54 18.92
N ILE A 68 0.86 -8.03 17.73
CA ILE A 68 2.25 -7.71 17.33
C ILE A 68 2.86 -6.66 18.26
N LEU A 69 2.14 -5.57 18.53
CA LEU A 69 2.65 -4.52 19.41
C LEU A 69 2.85 -5.02 20.84
N SER A 70 1.94 -5.87 21.32
CA SER A 70 2.06 -6.52 22.63
C SER A 70 3.29 -7.41 22.70
N ALA A 71 3.49 -8.28 21.70
CA ALA A 71 4.66 -9.15 21.60
C ALA A 71 5.96 -8.35 21.52
N TRP A 72 6.00 -7.28 20.72
CA TRP A 72 7.15 -6.38 20.63
C TRP A 72 7.46 -5.74 21.99
N ASN A 73 6.45 -5.18 22.66
CA ASN A 73 6.61 -4.50 23.95
C ASN A 73 7.04 -5.45 25.08
N GLN A 74 6.80 -6.76 24.93
CA GLN A 74 7.17 -7.79 25.88
C GLN A 74 8.50 -8.50 25.52
N GLY A 75 9.08 -8.19 24.35
CA GLY A 75 10.26 -8.88 23.83
C GLY A 75 9.98 -10.34 23.42
N GLN A 76 8.76 -10.65 23.00
CA GLN A 76 8.26 -12.00 22.67
C GLN A 76 7.82 -12.10 21.20
N LEU A 77 8.56 -11.47 20.29
CA LEU A 77 8.23 -11.46 18.86
C LEU A 77 8.24 -12.87 18.25
N ASP A 78 9.10 -13.75 18.75
CA ASP A 78 9.17 -15.16 18.39
C ASP A 78 7.83 -15.90 18.50
N THR A 79 6.95 -15.47 19.41
CA THR A 79 5.62 -16.09 19.60
C THR A 79 4.60 -15.74 18.51
N ILE A 80 4.82 -14.66 17.75
CA ILE A 80 3.87 -14.17 16.73
C ILE A 80 4.41 -14.25 15.30
N LEU A 81 5.71 -14.46 15.13
CA LEU A 81 6.30 -14.66 13.81
C LEU A 81 5.87 -16.03 13.25
N VAL A 82 5.56 -16.07 11.95
CA VAL A 82 5.37 -17.33 11.25
C VAL A 82 6.66 -18.14 11.23
N GLN A 83 6.56 -19.46 11.21
CA GLN A 83 7.70 -20.38 11.36
C GLN A 83 8.80 -20.16 10.29
N ASP A 84 8.40 -19.71 9.10
CA ASP A 84 9.25 -19.42 7.94
C ASP A 84 9.55 -17.91 7.79
N PHE A 85 9.37 -17.11 8.83
CA PHE A 85 9.62 -15.67 8.78
C PHE A 85 11.09 -15.40 8.47
N VAL A 86 11.32 -14.74 7.33
CA VAL A 86 12.65 -14.38 6.86
C VAL A 86 13.30 -13.43 7.87
N ASP A 87 14.56 -13.68 8.22
CA ASP A 87 15.34 -12.84 9.11
C ASP A 87 14.75 -12.68 10.53
N ALA A 88 13.97 -13.66 11.02
CA ALA A 88 13.41 -13.65 12.39
C ALA A 88 14.48 -13.40 13.46
N GLN A 89 15.63 -14.08 13.36
CA GLN A 89 16.74 -13.89 14.28
C GLN A 89 17.28 -12.46 14.24
N LYS A 90 17.48 -11.90 13.05
CA LYS A 90 17.98 -10.53 12.87
C LYS A 90 17.02 -9.50 13.43
N LEU A 91 15.71 -9.70 13.28
CA LEU A 91 14.69 -8.85 13.89
C LEU A 91 14.80 -8.88 15.42
N SER A 92 14.85 -10.08 16.00
CA SER A 92 15.00 -10.26 17.45
C SER A 92 16.29 -9.63 17.98
N ASP A 93 17.42 -9.87 17.31
CA ASP A 93 18.72 -9.30 17.68
C ASP A 93 18.67 -7.77 17.64
N THR A 94 18.13 -7.19 16.57
CA THR A 94 17.99 -5.73 16.41
C THR A 94 17.14 -5.12 17.52
N VAL A 95 16.02 -5.75 17.87
CA VAL A 95 15.16 -5.28 18.96
C VAL A 95 15.88 -5.37 20.31
N LEU A 96 16.73 -6.38 20.52
CA LEU A 96 17.48 -6.54 21.77
C LEU A 96 18.70 -5.61 21.87
N THR A 97 19.35 -5.26 20.76
CA THR A 97 20.60 -4.49 20.76
C THR A 97 20.41 -3.00 20.51
N GLU A 98 19.50 -2.62 19.59
CA GLU A 98 19.37 -1.25 19.12
C GLU A 98 18.24 -0.47 19.79
N VAL A 99 17.30 -1.17 20.43
CA VAL A 99 16.12 -0.53 21.03
C VAL A 99 16.35 -0.32 22.54
N PRO A 100 16.05 0.88 23.08
CA PRO A 100 16.09 1.12 24.52
C PRO A 100 15.22 0.13 25.29
N ARG A 101 15.70 -0.35 26.45
CA ARG A 101 15.02 -1.41 27.23
C ARG A 101 13.62 -1.02 27.74
N ASP A 102 13.37 0.26 27.93
CA ASP A 102 12.08 0.79 28.37
C ASP A 102 11.21 1.28 27.21
N ALA A 103 11.65 1.04 25.97
CA ALA A 103 10.90 1.47 24.80
C ALA A 103 9.58 0.72 24.66
N ARG A 104 8.56 1.47 24.24
CA ARG A 104 7.21 0.96 23.98
C ARG A 104 6.68 1.49 22.67
N LEU A 105 6.09 0.61 21.86
CA LEU A 105 5.27 0.97 20.73
C LEU A 105 3.82 1.17 21.17
N VAL A 106 3.26 2.29 20.75
CA VAL A 106 1.86 2.66 20.96
C VAL A 106 1.18 2.80 19.60
N LEU A 107 0.05 2.12 19.40
CA LEU A 107 -0.79 2.32 18.24
C LEU A 107 -1.50 3.67 18.33
N LEU A 108 -1.27 4.55 17.36
CA LEU A 108 -2.00 5.81 17.24
C LEU A 108 -3.24 5.65 16.38
N SER A 109 -3.10 4.97 15.23
CA SER A 109 -4.23 4.67 14.36
C SER A 109 -3.90 3.60 13.32
N MET A 110 -4.93 2.88 12.85
CA MET A 110 -4.86 2.04 11.66
C MET A 110 -5.42 2.81 10.46
N ARG A 111 -4.58 3.09 9.46
CA ARG A 111 -4.95 3.92 8.30
C ARG A 111 -5.73 3.13 7.25
N SER A 112 -5.19 1.98 6.86
CA SER A 112 -5.71 1.15 5.78
C SER A 112 -5.30 -0.30 5.99
N TYR A 113 -6.09 -1.21 5.42
CA TYR A 113 -5.72 -2.61 5.26
C TYR A 113 -6.25 -3.14 3.93
N SER A 114 -5.57 -4.13 3.37
CA SER A 114 -5.98 -4.82 2.14
C SER A 114 -5.64 -6.30 2.21
N VAL A 115 -6.55 -7.14 1.72
CA VAL A 115 -6.32 -8.57 1.58
C VAL A 115 -5.47 -8.80 0.33
N ILE A 116 -4.29 -9.38 0.50
CA ILE A 116 -3.37 -9.71 -0.58
C ILE A 116 -3.75 -11.05 -1.21
N SER A 117 -4.01 -12.04 -0.36
CA SER A 117 -4.35 -13.40 -0.79
C SER A 117 -5.24 -14.08 0.24
N GLN A 118 -6.08 -14.97 -0.22
CA GLN A 118 -6.94 -15.79 0.62
C GLN A 118 -7.02 -17.20 0.06
N HIS A 119 -6.97 -18.18 0.94
CA HIS A 119 -7.16 -19.58 0.59
C HIS A 119 -7.86 -20.31 1.73
N ARG A 120 -8.44 -21.46 1.42
CA ARG A 120 -9.02 -22.37 2.40
C ARG A 120 -8.02 -23.47 2.69
N VAL A 121 -7.90 -23.84 3.97
CA VAL A 121 -7.14 -25.01 4.42
C VAL A 121 -8.08 -25.89 5.21
N ALA A 122 -8.16 -27.17 4.85
CA ALA A 122 -8.86 -28.16 5.65
C ALA A 122 -7.97 -28.55 6.85
N GLU A 123 -8.41 -28.25 8.08
CA GLU A 123 -7.70 -28.71 9.28
C GLU A 123 -8.36 -29.99 9.82
N PRO A 124 -7.59 -31.09 10.03
CA PRO A 124 -8.15 -32.34 10.51
C PRO A 124 -8.80 -32.17 11.89
N GLY A 125 -10.13 -32.29 11.95
CA GLY A 125 -10.91 -32.27 13.20
C GLY A 125 -11.41 -30.90 13.67
N ASP A 126 -11.00 -29.80 13.03
CA ASP A 126 -11.35 -28.42 13.45
C ASP A 126 -12.10 -27.62 12.37
N GLY A 127 -12.50 -28.31 11.29
CA GLY A 127 -13.23 -27.73 10.17
C GLY A 127 -12.33 -26.98 9.17
N ASP A 128 -12.97 -26.44 8.14
CA ASP A 128 -12.28 -25.64 7.14
C ASP A 128 -11.92 -24.27 7.73
N ARG A 129 -10.67 -23.86 7.55
CA ARG A 129 -10.17 -22.55 7.96
C ARG A 129 -9.93 -21.69 6.72
N ARG A 130 -10.24 -20.40 6.83
CA ARG A 130 -9.83 -19.38 5.86
C ARG A 130 -8.55 -18.73 6.34
N VAL A 131 -7.52 -18.80 5.51
CA VAL A 131 -6.22 -18.17 5.75
C VAL A 131 -6.10 -16.95 4.84
N SER A 132 -5.91 -15.79 5.46
CA SER A 132 -5.88 -14.50 4.79
C SER A 132 -4.56 -13.80 5.04
N ARG A 133 -3.86 -13.41 3.97
CA ARG A 133 -2.68 -12.54 4.06
C ARG A 133 -3.11 -11.10 3.86
N VAL A 134 -2.81 -10.24 4.82
CA VAL A 134 -3.32 -8.86 4.87
C VAL A 134 -2.15 -7.88 5.03
N ALA A 135 -2.07 -6.88 4.16
CA ALA A 135 -1.22 -5.71 4.38
C ALA A 135 -1.97 -4.68 5.22
N VAL A 136 -1.32 -4.14 6.26
CA VAL A 136 -1.92 -3.15 7.17
C VAL A 136 -0.96 -1.99 7.34
N THR A 137 -1.44 -0.77 7.08
CA THR A 137 -0.67 0.46 7.33
C THR A 137 -1.15 1.12 8.63
N VAL A 138 -0.22 1.33 9.56
CA VAL A 138 -0.50 1.89 10.90
C VAL A 138 0.35 3.12 11.19
N ARG A 139 -0.18 4.01 12.03
CA ARG A 139 0.60 5.05 12.70
C ARG A 139 0.95 4.55 14.09
N LEU A 140 2.23 4.56 14.41
CA LEU A 140 2.78 4.16 15.69
C LEU A 140 3.50 5.33 16.36
N GLN A 141 3.72 5.20 17.66
CA GLN A 141 4.63 6.05 18.41
C GLN A 141 5.55 5.17 19.25
N LEU A 142 6.86 5.32 19.07
CA LEU A 142 7.86 4.77 19.97
C LEU A 142 8.05 5.75 21.14
N THR A 143 7.98 5.25 22.36
CA THR A 143 8.20 6.04 23.58
C THR A 143 9.22 5.38 24.47
N PHE A 144 10.20 6.13 24.98
CA PHE A 144 11.25 5.63 25.87
C PHE A 144 11.86 6.80 26.67
N ASN A 145 12.64 6.53 27.71
CA ASN A 145 13.38 7.55 28.42
C ASN A 145 14.85 7.55 28.01
N ASP A 146 15.32 8.67 27.46
CA ASP A 146 16.73 8.91 27.21
C ASP A 146 17.37 9.52 28.47
N PRO A 147 18.48 8.95 29.01
CA PRO A 147 19.15 9.47 30.20
C PRO A 147 19.65 10.92 30.09
N ARG A 148 19.87 11.42 28.88
CA ARG A 148 20.40 12.76 28.60
C ARG A 148 19.30 13.75 28.24
N THR A 149 18.32 13.31 27.46
CA THR A 149 17.31 14.20 26.88
C THR A 149 15.92 14.01 27.49
N GLY A 150 15.76 13.05 28.41
CA GLY A 150 14.50 12.76 29.09
C GLY A 150 13.56 11.91 28.24
N TYR A 151 12.28 11.96 28.56
CA TYR A 151 11.25 11.18 27.88
C TYR A 151 11.09 11.57 26.40
N GLN A 152 11.23 10.59 25.51
CA GLN A 152 11.18 10.73 24.06
C GLN A 152 9.88 10.16 23.48
N ARG A 153 9.42 10.78 22.37
CA ARG A 153 8.30 10.30 21.55
C ARG A 153 8.67 10.40 20.08
N LEU A 154 8.80 9.28 19.40
CA LEU A 154 9.13 9.21 17.98
C LEU A 154 7.94 8.65 17.19
N PRO A 155 7.23 9.48 16.40
CA PRO A 155 6.14 8.99 15.56
C PRO A 155 6.69 8.24 14.36
N SER A 156 5.99 7.18 13.96
CA SER A 156 6.32 6.40 12.77
C SER A 156 5.06 5.97 12.01
N THR A 157 5.20 5.71 10.72
CA THR A 157 4.21 4.99 9.92
C THR A 157 4.86 3.70 9.44
N SER A 158 4.21 2.58 9.73
CA SER A 158 4.73 1.24 9.43
C SER A 158 3.69 0.42 8.68
N GLU A 159 4.17 -0.55 7.91
CA GLU A 159 3.34 -1.57 7.27
C GLU A 159 3.62 -2.93 7.90
N PHE A 160 2.57 -3.69 8.17
CA PHE A 160 2.63 -5.06 8.64
C PHE A 160 1.96 -5.99 7.64
N ILE A 161 2.54 -7.18 7.46
CA ILE A 161 1.91 -8.28 6.75
C ILE A 161 1.44 -9.29 7.78
N LEU A 162 0.13 -9.48 7.87
CA LEU A 162 -0.51 -10.40 8.80
C LEU A 162 -0.94 -11.66 8.07
N GLU A 163 -0.83 -12.81 8.74
CA GLU A 163 -1.58 -14.02 8.39
C GLU A 163 -2.69 -14.19 9.42
N ILE A 164 -3.95 -14.15 8.96
CA ILE A 164 -5.14 -14.28 9.80
C ILE A 164 -5.83 -15.59 9.45
N ARG A 165 -6.11 -16.41 10.46
CA ARG A 165 -6.78 -17.71 10.32
C ARG A 165 -8.11 -17.67 11.06
N GLU A 166 -9.21 -17.87 10.34
CA GLU A 166 -10.57 -17.84 10.90
C GLU A 166 -11.36 -19.08 10.46
N PRO A 167 -12.26 -19.62 11.30
CA PRO A 167 -13.16 -20.70 10.89
C PRO A 167 -14.12 -20.24 9.79
N ILE A 168 -14.53 -21.17 8.92
CA ILE A 168 -15.52 -20.94 7.84
C ILE A 168 -16.90 -21.42 8.29
#